data_AF-A0A1W5ZWU6-F1
#
_entry.id   AF-A0A1W5ZWU6-F1
#
_cell.length_a   1.000
_cell.length_b   1.000
_cell.length_c   1.000
_cell.angle_alpha   90.00
_cell.angle_beta   90.00
_cell.angle_gamma   90.00
#
_symmetry.space_group_name_H-M   'P 1'
#
loop_
_entity.id
_entity.type
_entity.pdbx_description
1 polymer ?
#
loop_
_entity_poly.entity_id
_entity_poly.type
_entity_poly.pdbx_seq_one_letter_code
_entity_poly.pdbx_strand_id
1 'polypeptide(L)'
;MKGIQLAGSLLLLTGILLLLTLNHKVSSVMAIVLIIAGVLCIIVYNLVIRKETNLLCRIGLHKYNHVGWDEEIKSRSIYRCERCQKEKKVMRAI
;
A
#
# COMPACT_ATOMS: atom_id res chain seq x y z
N MET A 1 -12.54 -1.76 -0.30
CA MET A 1 -12.17 -3.16 0.03
C MET A 1 -11.33 -3.21 1.32
N LYS A 2 -11.88 -2.83 2.49
CA LYS A 2 -11.12 -2.87 3.76
C LYS A 2 -10.85 -4.30 4.27
N GLY A 3 -11.56 -5.30 3.74
CA GLY A 3 -11.48 -6.70 4.16
C GLY A 3 -10.10 -7.34 4.04
N ILE A 4 -9.34 -7.01 2.98
CA ILE A 4 -7.98 -7.57 2.79
C ILE A 4 -7.01 -7.03 3.86
N GLN A 5 -7.13 -5.75 4.20
CA GLN A 5 -6.31 -5.16 5.27
C GLN A 5 -6.65 -5.80 6.62
N LEU A 6 -7.94 -6.00 6.92
CA LEU A 6 -8.38 -6.66 8.15
C LEU A 6 -7.88 -8.11 8.21
N ALA A 7 -8.01 -8.87 7.11
CA ALA A 7 -7.51 -10.25 7.04
C ALA A 7 -5.99 -10.33 7.24
N GLY A 8 -5.22 -9.44 6.60
CA GLY A 8 -3.78 -9.37 6.77
C GLY A 8 -3.37 -8.98 8.19
N SER A 9 -4.07 -8.02 8.82
CA SER A 9 -3.83 -7.65 10.22
C SER A 9 -4.18 -8.78 11.19
N LEU A 10 -5.25 -9.55 10.91
CA LEU A 10 -5.63 -10.70 11.73
C LEU A 10 -4.56 -11.80 11.66
N LEU A 11 -4.06 -12.12 10.45
CA LEU A 11 -2.98 -13.09 10.21
C LEU A 11 -1.68 -12.70 10.92
N LEU A 12 -1.34 -11.42 10.91
CA LEU A 12 -0.19 -10.91 11.65
C LEU A 12 -0.37 -11.10 13.16
N LEU A 13 -1.53 -10.72 13.69
CA LEU A 13 -1.79 -10.76 15.12
C LEU A 13 -1.81 -12.20 15.64
N THR A 14 -2.43 -13.13 14.90
CA THR A 14 -2.43 -14.55 15.25
C THR A 14 -1.03 -15.15 15.17
N GLY A 15 -0.25 -14.81 14.14
CA GLY A 15 1.15 -15.24 14.02
C GLY A 15 2.03 -14.77 15.18
N ILE A 16 1.90 -13.50 15.59
CA ILE A 16 2.64 -12.94 16.74
C ILE A 16 2.22 -13.62 18.06
N LEU A 17 0.92 -13.82 18.28
CA LEU A 17 0.42 -14.55 19.47
C LEU A 17 0.94 -15.98 19.52
N LEU A 18 0.96 -16.69 18.38
CA LEU A 18 1.52 -18.03 18.28
C LEU A 18 3.01 -18.05 18.64
N LEU A 19 3.76 -17.04 18.21
CA LEU A 19 5.19 -16.92 18.48
C LEU A 19 5.50 -16.67 19.97
N LEU A 20 4.61 -15.95 20.66
CA LEU A 20 4.74 -15.64 22.09
C LEU A 20 4.29 -16.78 23.01
N THR A 21 3.37 -17.63 22.57
CA THR A 21 2.73 -18.65 23.43
C THR A 21 3.36 -20.03 23.32
N LEU A 22 4.17 -20.32 22.29
CA LEU A 22 4.64 -21.67 21.99
C LEU A 22 6.17 -21.80 22.08
N ASN A 23 6.61 -22.60 23.06
CA ASN A 23 8.01 -22.98 23.27
C ASN A 23 8.48 -24.17 22.39
N HIS A 24 7.65 -24.58 21.42
CA HIS A 24 7.91 -25.71 20.53
C HIS A 24 8.41 -25.27 19.13
N LYS A 25 9.51 -25.89 18.68
CA LYS A 25 10.21 -25.58 17.42
C LYS A 25 9.36 -25.73 16.13
N VAL A 26 8.34 -26.59 16.13
CA VAL A 26 7.48 -26.79 14.94
C VAL A 26 6.44 -25.67 14.81
N SER A 27 5.94 -25.21 15.95
CA SER A 27 4.97 -24.13 16.07
C SER A 27 5.57 -22.78 15.69
N SER A 28 6.87 -22.57 15.96
CA SER A 28 7.57 -21.34 15.62
C SER A 28 7.73 -21.14 14.10
N VAL A 29 7.92 -22.22 13.33
CA VAL A 29 7.99 -22.15 11.86
C VAL A 29 6.65 -21.70 11.27
N MET A 30 5.54 -22.28 11.74
CA MET A 30 4.21 -21.87 11.30
C MET A 30 3.90 -20.41 11.66
N ALA A 31 4.28 -19.98 12.86
CA ALA A 31 4.14 -18.60 13.30
C ALA A 31 4.86 -17.62 12.35
N ILE A 32 6.11 -17.95 11.97
CA ILE A 32 6.91 -17.14 11.05
C ILE A 32 6.25 -17.06 9.66
N VAL A 33 5.75 -18.18 9.12
CA VAL A 33 5.07 -18.20 7.82
C VAL A 33 3.80 -17.35 7.85
N LEU A 34 3.00 -17.44 8.92
CA LEU A 34 1.81 -16.60 9.12
C LEU A 34 2.14 -15.11 9.17
N ILE A 35 3.21 -14.74 9.87
CA ILE A 35 3.67 -13.35 9.95
C ILE A 35 4.09 -12.86 8.56
N ILE A 36 4.94 -13.61 7.86
CA ILE A 36 5.40 -13.22 6.51
C ILE A 36 4.21 -13.06 5.55
N ALA A 37 3.28 -14.01 5.55
CA ALA A 37 2.09 -13.94 4.72
C ALA A 37 1.21 -12.72 5.07
N GLY A 38 1.02 -12.44 6.36
CA GLY A 38 0.28 -11.26 6.83
C GLY A 38 0.93 -9.95 6.39
N VAL A 39 2.26 -9.82 6.54
CA VAL A 39 3.02 -8.65 6.07
C VAL A 39 2.85 -8.47 4.56
N LEU A 40 3.03 -9.54 3.77
CA LEU A 40 2.91 -9.46 2.32
C LEU A 40 1.52 -9.03 1.87
N CYS A 41 0.45 -9.57 2.47
CA CYS A 41 -0.92 -9.14 2.21
C CYS A 41 -1.13 -7.65 2.48
N ILE A 42 -0.61 -7.14 3.60
CA ILE A 42 -0.72 -5.73 3.96
C ILE A 42 0.09 -4.85 3.00
N ILE A 43 1.28 -5.28 2.61
CA ILE A 43 2.11 -4.56 1.63
C ILE A 43 1.38 -4.50 0.29
N VAL A 44 0.90 -5.63 -0.25
CA VAL A 44 0.20 -5.66 -1.54
C VAL A 44 -1.06 -4.81 -1.51
N TYR A 45 -1.86 -4.90 -0.45
CA TYR A 45 -3.01 -4.02 -0.24
C TYR A 45 -2.59 -2.54 -0.21
N ASN A 46 -1.52 -2.26 0.52
CA ASN A 46 -0.82 -0.99 0.53
C ASN A 46 0.15 -0.81 -0.64
N LEU A 47 -0.06 -1.40 -1.80
CA LEU A 47 0.62 -0.99 -3.02
C LEU A 47 -0.42 -0.79 -4.11
N VAL A 48 -1.36 -1.72 -4.20
CA VAL A 48 -2.32 -1.83 -5.30
C VAL A 48 -3.64 -1.11 -4.99
N ILE A 49 -4.17 -1.23 -3.77
CA ILE A 49 -5.60 -0.93 -3.52
C ILE A 49 -5.82 0.44 -2.87
N ARG A 50 -4.95 0.86 -1.96
CA ARG A 50 -5.15 2.14 -1.25
C ARG A 50 -4.90 3.32 -2.20
N LYS A 51 -5.96 4.10 -2.51
CA LYS A 51 -5.89 5.34 -3.30
C LYS A 51 -4.97 6.36 -2.62
N GLU A 52 -4.06 6.95 -3.39
CA GLU A 52 -2.96 7.78 -2.88
C GLU A 52 -3.37 9.22 -2.57
N THR A 53 -3.09 9.67 -1.34
CA THR A 53 -3.04 11.10 -0.99
C THR A 53 -1.63 11.70 -1.17
N ASN A 54 -0.59 10.86 -1.25
CA ASN A 54 0.81 11.31 -1.17
C ASN A 54 1.37 11.84 -2.50
N LEU A 55 2.42 12.67 -2.45
CA LEU A 55 3.05 13.35 -3.61
C LEU A 55 4.09 12.47 -4.35
N LEU A 56 4.38 11.28 -3.86
CA LEU A 56 5.40 10.37 -4.39
C LEU A 56 4.77 9.08 -4.91
N CYS A 57 5.29 8.55 -6.02
CA CYS A 57 4.85 7.30 -6.61
C CYS A 57 5.22 6.12 -5.71
N ARG A 58 4.24 5.33 -5.30
CA ARG A 58 4.42 4.27 -4.28
C ARG A 58 5.29 3.09 -4.65
N ILE A 59 5.49 2.80 -5.95
CA ILE A 59 6.29 1.65 -6.41
C ILE A 59 7.80 1.92 -6.26
N GLY A 60 8.23 3.17 -6.45
CA GLY A 60 9.66 3.53 -6.44
C GLY A 60 9.99 4.83 -5.71
N LEU A 61 9.04 5.39 -4.97
CA LEU A 61 9.13 6.69 -4.29
C LEU A 61 9.55 7.84 -5.23
N HIS A 62 9.21 7.71 -6.52
CA HIS A 62 9.55 8.72 -7.53
C HIS A 62 8.70 9.98 -7.37
N LYS A 63 9.28 11.15 -7.67
CA LYS A 63 8.52 12.40 -7.70
C LYS A 63 7.53 12.40 -8.87
N TYR A 64 6.34 12.90 -8.60
CA TYR A 64 5.40 13.25 -9.65
C TYR A 64 5.69 14.68 -10.13
N ASN A 65 5.86 14.84 -11.45
CA ASN A 65 6.07 16.14 -12.08
C ASN A 65 4.76 16.65 -12.66
N HIS A 66 4.54 17.97 -12.56
CA HIS A 66 3.38 18.61 -13.18
C HIS A 66 3.57 18.60 -14.70
N VAL A 67 2.69 17.89 -15.41
CA VAL A 67 2.76 17.76 -16.88
C VAL A 67 1.77 18.67 -17.60
N GLY A 68 0.78 19.22 -16.91
CA GLY A 68 -0.16 20.16 -17.53
C GLY A 68 -1.50 20.25 -16.81
N TRP A 69 -2.43 20.91 -17.47
CA TRP A 69 -3.80 21.10 -17.00
C TRP A 69 -4.74 20.18 -17.78
N ASP A 70 -5.81 19.71 -17.12
CA ASP A 70 -6.85 18.95 -17.80
C ASP A 70 -7.57 19.87 -18.80
N GLU A 71 -7.67 19.44 -20.06
CA GLU A 71 -8.25 20.24 -21.14
C GLU A 71 -9.75 20.51 -20.91
N GLU A 72 -10.44 19.60 -20.22
CA GLU A 72 -11.85 19.73 -19.87
C GLU A 72 -12.08 20.61 -18.64
N ILE A 73 -11.15 20.63 -17.68
CA ILE A 73 -11.32 21.32 -16.39
C ILE A 73 -10.03 22.07 -16.05
N LYS A 74 -10.00 23.38 -16.34
CA LYS A 74 -8.84 24.25 -16.10
C LYS A 74 -8.38 24.33 -14.63
N SER A 75 -9.23 23.99 -13.66
CA SER A 75 -8.87 23.93 -12.23
C SER A 75 -8.24 22.60 -11.80
N ARG A 76 -8.06 21.66 -12.74
CA ARG A 76 -7.49 20.34 -12.50
C ARG A 76 -6.07 20.25 -13.06
N SER A 77 -5.12 20.06 -12.15
CA SER A 77 -3.71 19.83 -12.49
C SER A 77 -3.44 18.34 -12.69
N ILE A 78 -2.66 18.02 -13.72
CA ILE A 78 -2.22 16.65 -14.05
C ILE A 78 -0.76 16.50 -13.64
N TYR A 79 -0.50 15.52 -12.78
CA TYR A 79 0.82 15.12 -12.36
C TYR A 79 1.15 13.74 -12.92
N ARG A 80 2.33 13.55 -13.50
CA ARG A 80 2.79 12.27 -14.04
C ARG A 80 4.15 11.89 -13.46
N CYS A 81 4.29 10.61 -13.12
CA CYS A 81 5.58 10.04 -12.71
C CYS A 81 6.40 9.69 -13.95
N GLU A 82 7.61 10.24 -14.10
CA GLU A 82 8.44 10.01 -15.29
C GLU A 82 8.85 8.55 -15.49
N ARG A 83 9.12 7.82 -14.39
CA ARG A 83 9.54 6.41 -14.45
C ARG A 83 8.38 5.43 -14.51
N CYS A 84 7.30 5.69 -13.79
CA CYS A 84 6.18 4.74 -13.69
C CYS A 84 5.02 5.07 -14.63
N GLN A 85 5.07 6.22 -15.31
CA GLN A 85 4.05 6.74 -16.24
C GLN A 85 2.62 6.82 -15.66
N LYS A 86 2.46 6.66 -14.35
CA LYS A 86 1.18 6.84 -13.66
C LYS A 86 0.81 8.32 -13.62
N GLU A 87 -0.47 8.60 -13.85
CA GLU A 87 -1.04 9.94 -13.78
C GLU A 87 -1.90 10.13 -12.54
N LYS A 88 -1.82 11.32 -11.96
CA LYS A 88 -2.62 11.76 -10.83
C LYS A 88 -3.24 13.11 -11.15
N LYS A 89 -4.56 13.15 -11.21
CA LYS A 89 -5.34 14.37 -11.40
C LYS A 89 -5.71 14.96 -10.04
N VAL A 90 -5.30 16.20 -9.77
CA VAL A 90 -5.54 16.88 -8.49
C VAL A 90 -6.28 18.19 -8.75
N MET A 91 -7.40 18.37 -8.06
CA MET A 91 -8.15 19.64 -8.08
C MET A 91 -7.44 20.65 -7.17
N ARG A 92 -7.23 21.88 -7.65
CA ARG A 92 -6.89 22.99 -6.76
C ARG A 92 -8.13 23.34 -5.93
N ALA A 93 -8.00 23.35 -4.61
CA ALA A 93 -8.91 24.12 -3.78
C ALA A 93 -8.60 25.60 -4.05
N ILE A 94 -9.59 26.32 -4.59
CA ILE A 94 -9.60 27.78 -4.69
C ILE A 94 -10.14 28.32 -3.37
#